data_AF-A0A517QZR1-F1
#
_entry.id   AF-A0A517QZR1-F1
#
_cell.length_a   1.000
_cell.length_b   1.000
_cell.length_c   1.000
_cell.angle_alpha   90.00
_cell.angle_beta   90.00
_cell.angle_gamma   90.00
#
_symmetry.space_group_name_H-M   'P 1'
#
loop_
_entity.id
_entity.type
_entity.pdbx_description
1 polymer ?
#
loop_
_entity_poly.entity_id
_entity_poly.type
_entity_poly.pdbx_seq_one_letter_code
_entity_poly.pdbx_strand_id
1 'polypeptide(L)'
;MDFYRLSDTELILLILAALYLFECVLWLAPGKSIFGASFGRPRCRVAHSALSNDRGSFVLLGLAPWSKEFIVDATSIRDADAAFDVEAARERYQEIRRVTGSLGFLCTLQFSLVFILGPVLLYDPKVVIGGRTVWAYLLLCLCYWLFIIGLYWLAHRSLYREKMGERWKKTLMMLCSPGTAMRAATNVGMNAFDGFHPLTVACAICDPREFQKQAAEAIRFAYFPAEAEEADCPATFRDLLEAVARLGGVDPADVLKQPMADPDALAWCRRCNGQSTTHDETCPNCGSRHMVEFETPDDTPVGDLAKA
;
A
#
# COMPACT_ATOMS: atom_id res chain seq x y z
N MET A 1 17.58 -34.12 -22.34
CA MET A 1 17.45 -32.95 -21.45
C MET A 1 17.53 -33.47 -20.03
N ASP A 2 18.73 -33.49 -19.46
CA ASP A 2 18.90 -33.86 -18.06
C ASP A 2 18.31 -32.73 -17.22
N PHE A 3 17.17 -32.99 -16.58
CA PHE A 3 16.66 -32.12 -15.54
C PHE A 3 17.76 -32.05 -14.46
N TYR A 4 18.41 -30.90 -14.35
CA TYR A 4 19.37 -30.59 -13.29
C TYR A 4 18.75 -31.00 -11.95
N ARG A 5 19.31 -32.04 -11.32
CA ARG A 5 18.96 -32.40 -9.95
C ARG A 5 19.53 -31.30 -9.05
N LEU A 6 18.65 -30.44 -8.54
CA LEU A 6 18.99 -29.52 -7.46
C LEU A 6 19.58 -30.34 -6.30
N SER A 7 20.68 -29.87 -5.74
CA SER A 7 21.21 -30.39 -4.49
C SER A 7 20.21 -30.16 -3.35
N ASP A 8 20.27 -30.97 -2.30
CA ASP A 8 19.38 -30.85 -1.14
C ASP A 8 19.42 -29.43 -0.53
N THR A 9 20.61 -28.80 -0.53
CA THR A 9 20.77 -27.43 -0.05
C THR A 9 20.08 -26.41 -0.96
N GLU A 10 20.14 -26.58 -2.29
CA GLU A 10 19.50 -25.66 -3.23
C GLU A 10 17.99 -25.75 -3.11
N LEU A 11 17.48 -26.97 -2.93
CA LEU A 11 16.07 -27.23 -2.68
C LEU A 11 15.62 -26.56 -1.37
N ILE A 12 16.38 -26.66 -0.28
CA ILE A 12 16.07 -26.00 0.99
C ILE A 12 16.00 -24.49 0.82
N LEU A 13 16.98 -23.88 0.15
CA LEU A 13 16.99 -22.43 -0.08
C LEU A 13 15.84 -21.98 -0.97
N LEU A 14 15.51 -22.77 -2.00
CA LEU A 14 14.35 -22.51 -2.86
C LEU A 14 13.05 -22.56 -2.07
N ILE A 15 12.89 -23.56 -1.19
CA ILE A 15 11.73 -23.68 -0.29
C ILE A 15 11.67 -22.46 0.66
N LEU A 16 12.80 -22.06 1.27
CA LEU A 16 12.85 -20.89 2.14
C LEU A 16 12.49 -19.59 1.40
N ALA A 17 12.99 -19.42 0.17
CA ALA A 17 12.66 -18.27 -0.66
C ALA A 17 11.18 -18.27 -1.06
N ALA A 18 10.62 -19.43 -1.43
CA ALA A 18 9.21 -19.58 -1.77
C ALA A 18 8.31 -19.28 -0.56
N LEU A 19 8.67 -19.75 0.64
CA LEU A 19 7.95 -19.44 1.88
C LEU A 19 8.01 -17.94 2.20
N TYR A 20 9.18 -17.31 2.05
CA TYR A 20 9.31 -15.86 2.23
C TYR A 20 8.44 -15.07 1.23
N LEU A 21 8.45 -15.46 -0.04
CA LEU A 21 7.61 -14.85 -1.07
C LEU A 21 6.13 -15.04 -0.79
N PHE A 22 5.72 -16.24 -0.35
CA PHE A 22 4.35 -16.53 0.03
C PHE A 22 3.89 -15.63 1.18
N GLU A 23 4.73 -15.41 2.19
CA GLU A 23 4.42 -14.47 3.27
C GLU A 23 4.33 -13.02 2.81
N CYS A 24 5.03 -12.65 1.74
CA CYS A 24 4.93 -11.32 1.14
C CYS A 24 3.60 -11.10 0.42
N VAL A 25 2.87 -12.15 0.06
CA VAL A 25 1.56 -12.04 -0.59
C VAL A 25 0.49 -11.76 0.46
N LEU A 26 -0.26 -10.68 0.25
CA LEU A 26 -1.43 -10.34 1.07
C LEU A 26 -2.68 -10.26 0.20
N TRP A 27 -3.78 -10.81 0.70
CA TRP A 27 -5.11 -10.51 0.18
C TRP A 27 -5.63 -9.19 0.78
N LEU A 28 -5.85 -8.20 -0.07
CA LEU A 28 -6.37 -6.89 0.29
C LEU A 28 -7.88 -6.84 -0.02
N ALA A 29 -8.71 -6.68 1.00
CA ALA A 29 -10.15 -6.54 0.84
C ALA A 29 -10.53 -5.22 0.11
N PRO A 30 -11.72 -5.12 -0.51
CA PRO A 30 -12.19 -3.91 -1.15
C PRO A 30 -12.28 -2.75 -0.16
N GLY A 31 -12.09 -1.52 -0.62
CA GLY A 31 -12.11 -0.32 0.23
C GLY A 31 -10.85 -0.08 1.08
N LYS A 32 -9.84 -0.96 0.95
CA LYS A 32 -8.54 -0.76 1.57
C LYS A 32 -7.53 -0.20 0.57
N SER A 33 -6.72 0.73 1.03
CA SER A 33 -5.61 1.30 0.28
C SER A 33 -4.29 0.89 0.92
N ILE A 34 -3.27 0.69 0.10
CA ILE A 34 -1.92 0.38 0.59
C ILE A 34 -0.99 1.53 0.24
N PHE A 35 -0.28 2.02 1.23
CA PHE A 35 0.77 2.99 1.05
C PHE A 35 2.11 2.33 1.31
N GLY A 36 3.03 2.43 0.36
CA GLY A 36 4.32 1.75 0.43
C GLY A 36 5.46 2.69 0.07
N ALA A 37 6.54 2.68 0.85
CA ALA A 37 7.78 3.34 0.46
C ALA A 37 8.81 2.31 -0.03
N SER A 38 9.24 2.47 -1.28
CA SER A 38 10.45 1.81 -1.81
C SER A 38 11.50 2.89 -2.03
N PHE A 39 12.67 2.73 -1.40
CA PHE A 39 13.75 3.74 -1.44
C PHE A 39 13.33 5.13 -0.95
N GLY A 40 12.48 5.18 0.08
CA GLY A 40 12.20 6.42 0.83
C GLY A 40 11.14 7.34 0.25
N ARG A 41 10.52 7.02 -0.90
CA ARG A 41 9.38 7.76 -1.44
C ARG A 41 8.09 6.96 -1.25
N PRO A 42 7.18 7.37 -0.34
CA PRO A 42 5.90 6.70 -0.16
C PRO A 42 5.01 6.93 -1.38
N ARG A 43 4.38 5.86 -1.87
CA ARG A 43 3.43 5.88 -2.97
C ARG A 43 2.19 5.09 -2.57
N CYS A 44 1.03 5.50 -3.07
CA CYS A 44 -0.13 4.63 -3.07
C CYS A 44 0.15 3.45 -4.02
N ARG A 45 -0.07 2.24 -3.55
CA ARG A 45 0.04 1.03 -4.37
C ARG A 45 -1.35 0.59 -4.74
N VAL A 46 -1.63 0.62 -6.04
CA VAL A 46 -2.81 0.00 -6.62
C VAL A 46 -2.55 -1.50 -6.73
N ALA A 47 -3.55 -2.31 -6.40
CA ALA A 47 -3.44 -3.74 -6.57
C ALA A 47 -3.38 -4.12 -8.06
N HIS A 48 -2.79 -5.28 -8.38
CA HIS A 48 -2.74 -5.76 -9.75
C HIS A 48 -4.14 -6.19 -10.21
N SER A 49 -4.67 -5.53 -11.23
CA SER A 49 -5.99 -5.83 -11.81
C SER A 49 -6.12 -7.28 -12.32
N ALA A 50 -5.02 -7.90 -12.75
CA ALA A 50 -5.01 -9.30 -13.20
C ALA A 50 -5.27 -10.31 -12.07
N LEU A 51 -5.07 -9.91 -10.81
CA LEU A 51 -5.24 -10.77 -9.62
C LEU A 51 -6.27 -10.18 -8.64
N SER A 52 -7.23 -9.41 -9.16
CA SER A 52 -8.34 -8.84 -8.40
C SER A 52 -9.68 -9.48 -8.76
N ASN A 53 -10.59 -9.52 -7.79
CA ASN A 53 -12.01 -9.81 -7.98
C ASN A 53 -12.85 -8.88 -7.08
N ASP A 54 -14.17 -9.06 -7.09
CA ASP A 54 -15.10 -8.22 -6.31
C ASP A 54 -14.89 -8.29 -4.78
N ARG A 55 -14.14 -9.29 -4.30
CA ARG A 55 -13.83 -9.50 -2.87
C ARG A 55 -12.44 -9.02 -2.49
N GLY A 56 -11.68 -8.43 -3.41
CA GLY A 56 -10.35 -7.92 -3.12
C GLY A 56 -9.31 -8.33 -4.16
N SER A 57 -8.06 -8.19 -3.76
CA SER A 57 -6.94 -8.35 -4.68
C SER A 57 -5.67 -8.82 -3.99
N PHE A 58 -4.84 -9.56 -4.72
CA PHE A 58 -3.52 -9.91 -4.22
C PHE A 58 -2.53 -8.75 -4.41
N VAL A 59 -1.82 -8.42 -3.34
CA VAL A 59 -0.74 -7.44 -3.35
C VAL A 59 0.53 -8.06 -2.79
N LEU A 60 1.64 -7.85 -3.48
CA LEU A 60 2.96 -8.20 -2.97
C LEU A 60 3.48 -7.07 -2.08
N LEU A 61 3.51 -7.34 -0.77
CA LEU A 61 3.99 -6.40 0.24
C LEU A 61 5.43 -6.70 0.59
N GLY A 62 6.28 -5.69 0.43
CA GLY A 62 7.60 -5.69 1.02
C GLY A 62 8.45 -6.88 0.68
N LEU A 63 8.66 -7.10 -0.62
CA LEU A 63 9.65 -8.06 -1.10
C LEU A 63 11.00 -7.83 -0.42
N ALA A 64 11.32 -6.57 -0.18
CA ALA A 64 12.51 -6.17 0.53
C ALA A 64 12.22 -5.82 2.00
N PRO A 65 13.02 -6.28 2.97
CA PRO A 65 12.80 -6.03 4.41
C PRO A 65 12.86 -4.54 4.83
N TRP A 66 13.41 -3.68 3.98
CA TRP A 66 13.48 -2.23 4.22
C TRP A 66 12.26 -1.46 3.74
N SER A 67 11.32 -2.13 3.06
CA SER A 67 10.08 -1.49 2.66
C SER A 67 9.23 -1.17 3.89
N LYS A 68 8.39 -0.14 3.75
CA LYS A 68 7.40 0.20 4.76
C LYS A 68 6.06 0.28 4.08
N GLU A 69 5.20 -0.69 4.39
CA GLU A 69 3.84 -0.75 3.93
C GLU A 69 2.86 -0.45 5.05
N PHE A 70 1.83 0.31 4.71
CA PHE A 70 0.74 0.68 5.57
C PHE A 70 -0.57 0.32 4.87
N ILE A 71 -1.50 -0.25 5.61
CA ILE A 71 -2.85 -0.54 5.11
C ILE A 71 -3.78 0.45 5.77
N VAL A 72 -4.61 1.10 4.97
CA VAL A 72 -5.60 2.06 5.43
C VAL A 72 -6.96 1.53 5.02
N ASP A 73 -7.87 1.45 5.97
CA ASP A 73 -9.21 0.92 5.77
C ASP A 73 -10.24 2.05 5.90
N ALA A 74 -10.78 2.50 4.76
CA ALA A 74 -11.76 3.58 4.74
C ALA A 74 -13.05 3.21 5.50
N THR A 75 -13.36 1.91 5.65
CA THR A 75 -14.56 1.44 6.34
C THR A 75 -14.44 1.53 7.87
N SER A 76 -13.23 1.75 8.40
CA SER A 76 -12.97 1.81 9.83
C SER A 76 -13.23 3.19 10.46
N ILE A 77 -13.61 4.18 9.65
CA ILE A 77 -13.82 5.57 10.08
C ILE A 77 -15.09 5.66 10.94
N ARG A 78 -14.92 6.05 12.21
CA ARG A 78 -16.02 6.29 13.16
C ARG A 78 -16.23 7.76 13.47
N ASP A 79 -15.18 8.53 13.34
CA ASP A 79 -15.12 9.97 13.62
C ASP A 79 -14.50 10.64 12.40
N ALA A 80 -15.33 11.40 11.66
CA ALA A 80 -14.92 12.02 10.42
C ALA A 80 -13.84 13.08 10.67
N ASP A 81 -13.99 13.92 11.70
CA ASP A 81 -13.05 15.02 11.96
C ASP A 81 -11.65 14.47 12.27
N ALA A 82 -11.58 13.43 13.11
CA ALA A 82 -10.32 12.76 13.40
C ALA A 82 -9.71 12.04 12.17
N ALA A 83 -10.56 11.48 11.30
CA ALA A 83 -10.09 10.76 10.11
C ALA A 83 -9.46 11.66 9.03
N PHE A 84 -9.81 12.96 9.04
CA PHE A 84 -9.31 13.97 8.10
C PHE A 84 -8.22 14.88 8.67
N ASP A 85 -7.67 14.56 9.85
CA ASP A 85 -6.55 15.28 10.45
C ASP A 85 -5.20 14.89 9.80
N VAL A 86 -4.75 15.70 8.85
CA VAL A 86 -3.50 15.49 8.11
C VAL A 86 -2.26 15.65 8.99
N GLU A 87 -2.29 16.54 9.98
CA GLU A 87 -1.14 16.74 10.87
C GLU A 87 -1.00 15.57 11.84
N ALA A 88 -2.10 15.08 12.41
CA ALA A 88 -2.07 13.85 13.22
C ALA A 88 -1.57 12.64 12.43
N ALA A 89 -1.98 12.49 11.16
CA ALA A 89 -1.45 11.46 10.27
C ALA A 89 0.06 11.62 10.05
N ARG A 90 0.55 12.86 9.86
CA ARG A 90 1.97 13.14 9.67
C ARG A 90 2.80 12.85 10.93
N GLU A 91 2.31 13.24 12.11
CA GLU A 91 2.93 12.94 13.40
C GLU A 91 3.01 11.43 13.62
N ARG A 92 1.90 10.72 13.36
CA ARG A 92 1.83 9.26 13.43
C ARG A 92 2.88 8.61 12.53
N TYR A 93 3.01 9.08 11.28
CA TYR A 93 4.03 8.60 10.35
C TYR A 93 5.46 8.78 10.88
N GLN A 94 5.76 9.96 11.44
CA GLN A 94 7.08 10.25 12.01
C GLN A 94 7.39 9.36 13.22
N GLU A 95 6.40 9.14 14.08
CA GLU A 95 6.54 8.24 15.24
C GLU A 95 6.89 6.81 14.80
N ILE A 96 6.14 6.27 13.84
CA ILE A 96 6.39 4.94 13.30
C ILE A 96 7.75 4.87 12.63
N ARG A 97 8.13 5.89 11.86
CA ARG A 97 9.44 5.94 11.21
C ARG A 97 10.57 5.90 12.23
N ARG A 98 10.44 6.61 13.36
CA ARG A 98 11.42 6.61 14.46
C ARG A 98 11.52 5.23 15.10
N VAL A 99 10.38 4.61 15.42
CA VAL A 99 10.34 3.31 16.11
C VAL A 99 10.80 2.15 15.21
N THR A 100 10.47 2.20 13.92
CA THR A 100 10.77 1.11 12.97
C THR A 100 12.12 1.25 12.27
N GLY A 101 12.82 2.37 12.43
CA GLY A 101 14.07 2.65 11.70
C GLY A 101 15.16 1.61 11.95
N SER A 102 15.52 1.39 13.22
CA SER A 102 16.51 0.38 13.62
C SER A 102 16.02 -1.05 13.35
N LEU A 103 14.73 -1.32 13.57
CA LEU A 103 14.12 -2.61 13.30
C LEU A 103 14.24 -2.99 11.81
N GLY A 104 13.95 -2.07 10.90
CA GLY A 104 14.06 -2.31 9.45
C GLY A 104 15.49 -2.61 9.01
N PHE A 105 16.48 -1.96 9.62
CA PHE A 105 17.90 -2.28 9.38
C PHE A 105 18.25 -3.70 9.81
N LEU A 106 17.83 -4.11 11.02
CA LEU A 106 18.09 -5.47 11.53
C LEU A 106 17.35 -6.54 10.73
N CYS A 107 16.11 -6.28 10.32
CA CYS A 107 15.35 -7.12 9.41
C CYS A 107 16.09 -7.32 8.07
N THR A 108 16.65 -6.23 7.51
CA THR A 108 17.45 -6.28 6.28
C THR A 108 18.73 -7.09 6.47
N LEU A 109 19.44 -6.88 7.58
CA LEU A 109 20.64 -7.63 7.90
C LEU A 109 20.35 -9.13 8.06
N GLN A 110 19.27 -9.50 8.77
CA GLN A 110 18.85 -10.89 8.93
C GLN A 110 18.51 -11.54 7.59
N PHE A 111 17.81 -10.82 6.71
CA PHE A 111 17.54 -11.28 5.35
C PHE A 111 18.84 -11.52 4.58
N SER A 112 19.78 -10.58 4.61
CA SER A 112 21.08 -10.73 3.96
C SER A 112 21.89 -11.90 4.53
N LEU A 113 21.85 -12.12 5.85
CA LEU A 113 22.49 -13.28 6.48
C LEU A 113 21.93 -14.58 5.89
N VAL A 114 20.60 -14.74 5.85
CA VAL A 114 19.96 -15.98 5.40
C VAL A 114 20.04 -16.19 3.89
N PHE A 115 19.74 -15.17 3.08
CA PHE A 115 19.57 -15.32 1.62
C PHE A 115 20.79 -14.94 0.79
N ILE A 116 21.80 -14.29 1.38
CA ILE A 116 23.04 -13.94 0.67
C ILE A 116 24.23 -14.66 1.30
N LEU A 117 24.48 -14.42 2.59
CA LEU A 117 25.65 -15.00 3.25
C LEU A 117 25.54 -16.52 3.40
N GLY A 118 24.35 -17.04 3.76
CA GLY A 118 24.10 -18.47 3.86
C GLY A 118 24.50 -19.24 2.60
N PRO A 119 23.96 -18.90 1.42
CA PRO A 119 24.39 -19.51 0.15
C PRO A 119 25.89 -19.34 -0.13
N VAL A 120 26.47 -18.15 0.06
CA VAL A 120 27.90 -17.93 -0.17
C VAL A 120 28.76 -18.86 0.69
N LEU A 121 28.41 -18.99 1.97
CA LEU A 121 29.10 -19.89 2.89
C LEU A 121 28.94 -21.36 2.48
N LEU A 122 27.76 -21.77 2.02
CA LEU A 122 27.49 -23.18 1.71
C LEU A 122 27.98 -23.63 0.32
N TYR A 123 28.08 -22.73 -0.66
CA TYR A 123 28.39 -23.07 -2.06
C TYR A 123 29.75 -22.61 -2.55
N ASP A 124 30.41 -21.63 -1.92
CA ASP A 124 31.71 -21.20 -2.42
C ASP A 124 32.76 -22.29 -2.16
N PRO A 125 33.28 -22.97 -3.20
CA PRO A 125 34.23 -24.05 -3.04
C PRO A 125 35.55 -23.58 -2.40
N LYS A 126 35.81 -22.27 -2.39
CA LYS A 126 36.98 -21.67 -1.75
C LYS A 126 36.83 -21.57 -0.23
N VAL A 127 35.60 -21.63 0.29
CA VAL A 127 35.31 -21.49 1.71
C VAL A 127 35.20 -22.88 2.33
N VAL A 128 36.30 -23.40 2.84
CA VAL A 128 36.29 -24.66 3.62
C VAL A 128 35.69 -24.39 4.99
N ILE A 129 34.38 -24.61 5.13
CA ILE A 129 33.68 -24.39 6.39
C ILE A 129 33.78 -25.64 7.26
N GLY A 130 34.56 -25.53 8.35
CA GLY A 130 34.50 -26.51 9.42
C GLY A 130 33.14 -26.47 10.13
N GLY A 131 32.65 -27.61 10.64
CA GLY A 131 31.34 -27.69 11.29
C GLY A 131 31.13 -26.67 12.43
N ARG A 132 32.19 -26.27 13.13
CA ARG A 132 32.14 -25.21 14.16
C ARG A 132 31.67 -23.85 13.60
N THR A 133 32.09 -23.51 12.39
CA THR A 133 31.71 -22.25 11.73
C THR A 133 30.24 -22.27 11.32
N VAL A 134 29.72 -23.42 10.87
CA VAL A 134 28.28 -23.60 10.59
C VAL A 134 27.45 -23.37 11.86
N TRP A 135 27.84 -24.02 12.97
CA TRP A 135 27.14 -23.85 14.24
C TRP A 135 27.18 -22.40 14.76
N ALA A 136 28.33 -21.74 14.65
CA ALA A 136 28.47 -20.33 15.02
C ALA A 136 27.56 -19.42 14.16
N TYR A 137 27.49 -19.68 12.85
CA TYR A 137 26.58 -18.97 11.96
C TYR A 137 25.10 -19.20 12.30
N LEU A 138 24.70 -20.44 12.56
CA LEU A 138 23.32 -20.76 12.95
C LEU A 138 22.96 -20.11 14.29
N LEU A 139 23.86 -20.12 15.26
CA LEU A 139 23.67 -19.45 16.54
C LEU A 139 23.54 -17.93 16.36
N LEU A 140 24.37 -17.32 15.50
CA LEU A 140 24.26 -15.90 15.16
C LEU A 140 22.88 -15.57 14.58
N CYS A 141 22.43 -16.34 13.59
CA CYS A 141 21.11 -16.18 12.98
C CYS A 141 19.98 -16.32 14.01
N LEU A 142 20.07 -17.29 14.93
CA LEU A 142 19.11 -17.47 16.01
C LEU A 142 19.10 -16.27 16.97
N CYS A 143 20.27 -15.78 17.38
CA CYS A 143 20.37 -14.61 18.25
C CYS A 143 19.76 -13.36 17.60
N TYR A 144 20.05 -13.10 16.33
CA TYR A 144 19.45 -11.98 15.58
C TYR A 144 17.94 -12.13 15.45
N TRP A 145 17.45 -13.33 15.17
CA TRP A 145 16.03 -13.60 15.06
C TRP A 145 15.28 -13.30 16.37
N LEU A 146 15.77 -13.81 17.50
CA LEU A 146 15.19 -13.53 18.82
C LEU A 146 15.28 -12.05 19.19
N PHE A 147 16.38 -11.38 18.82
CA PHE A 147 16.55 -9.95 19.04
C PHE A 147 15.55 -9.10 18.26
N ILE A 148 15.30 -9.43 16.98
CA ILE A 148 14.28 -8.79 16.16
C ILE A 148 12.88 -8.96 16.77
N ILE A 149 12.56 -10.16 17.27
CA ILE A 149 11.28 -10.42 17.96
C ILE A 149 11.14 -9.54 19.22
N GLY A 150 12.20 -9.43 20.02
CA GLY A 150 12.22 -8.55 21.19
C GLY A 150 11.99 -7.08 20.82
N LEU A 151 12.66 -6.58 19.78
CA LEU A 151 12.47 -5.21 19.30
C LEU A 151 11.07 -4.98 18.72
N TYR A 152 10.54 -5.95 17.97
CA TYR A 152 9.15 -5.92 17.49
C TYR A 152 8.17 -5.77 18.66
N TRP A 153 8.36 -6.57 19.72
CA TRP A 153 7.51 -6.51 20.90
C TRP A 153 7.52 -5.13 21.55
N LEU A 154 8.72 -4.53 21.70
CA LEU A 154 8.88 -3.20 22.27
C LEU A 154 8.26 -2.10 21.38
N ALA A 155 8.52 -2.15 20.07
CA ALA A 155 7.95 -1.23 19.09
C ALA A 155 6.42 -1.29 19.03
N HIS A 156 5.87 -2.50 19.01
CA HIS A 156 4.42 -2.70 19.02
C HIS A 156 3.81 -2.27 20.36
N ARG A 157 4.54 -2.46 21.48
CA ARG A 157 4.09 -1.99 22.79
C ARG A 157 4.07 -0.48 22.88
N SER A 158 5.03 0.22 22.29
CA SER A 158 5.05 1.69 22.30
C SER A 158 3.91 2.27 21.47
N LEU A 159 3.65 1.74 20.27
CA LEU A 159 2.67 2.27 19.32
C LEU A 159 1.23 1.81 19.62
N TYR A 160 1.04 0.58 20.10
CA TYR A 160 -0.29 -0.02 20.32
C TYR A 160 -0.36 -0.64 21.71
N ARG A 161 -0.48 0.22 22.72
CA ARG A 161 -0.55 -0.22 24.14
C ARG A 161 -1.74 -1.13 24.39
N GLU A 162 -2.89 -0.84 23.80
CA GLU A 162 -4.16 -1.52 24.03
C GLU A 162 -4.32 -2.86 23.27
N LYS A 163 -3.61 -3.04 22.15
CA LYS A 163 -3.72 -4.24 21.29
C LYS A 163 -2.83 -5.41 21.75
N MET A 164 -2.99 -5.88 22.99
CA MET A 164 -2.15 -6.96 23.54
C MET A 164 -2.33 -8.31 22.82
N GLY A 165 -3.56 -8.66 22.41
CA GLY A 165 -3.85 -9.91 21.72
C GLY A 165 -3.18 -10.03 20.35
N GLU A 166 -3.23 -8.94 19.56
CA GLU A 166 -2.57 -8.88 18.26
C GLU A 166 -1.05 -9.05 18.39
N ARG A 167 -0.45 -8.41 19.40
CA ARG A 167 0.99 -8.49 19.68
C ARG A 167 1.44 -9.93 19.95
N TRP A 168 0.72 -10.66 20.80
CA TRP A 168 1.03 -12.06 21.10
C TRP A 168 0.88 -12.96 19.89
N LYS A 169 -0.22 -12.82 19.14
CA LYS A 169 -0.45 -13.59 17.90
C LYS A 169 0.69 -13.40 16.90
N LYS A 170 1.09 -12.16 16.65
CA LYS A 170 2.18 -11.82 15.71
C LYS A 170 3.54 -12.29 16.19
N THR A 171 3.82 -12.17 17.49
CA THR A 171 5.06 -12.67 18.10
C THR A 171 5.16 -14.19 17.96
N LEU A 172 4.07 -14.92 18.20
CA LEU A 172 4.04 -16.37 18.03
C LEU A 172 4.26 -16.76 16.56
N MET A 173 3.63 -16.06 15.61
CA MET A 173 3.88 -16.28 14.18
C MET A 173 5.35 -16.01 13.81
N MET A 174 5.99 -14.98 14.38
CA MET A 174 7.41 -14.70 14.18
C MET A 174 8.32 -15.76 14.79
N LEU A 175 7.93 -16.41 15.89
CA LEU A 175 8.64 -17.54 16.48
C LEU A 175 8.50 -18.82 15.65
N CYS A 176 7.39 -18.98 14.93
CA CYS A 176 7.18 -20.12 14.04
C CYS A 176 7.76 -19.90 12.64
N SER A 177 7.92 -18.64 12.21
CA SER A 177 8.40 -18.28 10.88
C SER A 177 9.47 -17.19 10.91
N PRO A 178 10.72 -17.50 10.48
CA PRO A 178 11.76 -16.50 10.35
C PRO A 178 11.45 -15.47 9.27
N GLY A 179 10.67 -15.81 8.24
CA GLY A 179 10.24 -14.85 7.20
C GLY A 179 9.36 -13.75 7.78
N THR A 180 8.44 -14.10 8.69
CA THR A 180 7.58 -13.13 9.36
C THR A 180 8.40 -12.18 10.24
N ALA A 181 9.47 -12.68 10.88
CA ALA A 181 10.39 -11.86 11.66
C ALA A 181 11.24 -10.92 10.77
N MET A 182 11.70 -11.37 9.60
CA MET A 182 12.37 -10.50 8.62
C MET A 182 11.46 -9.37 8.13
N ARG A 183 10.14 -9.49 8.27
CA ARG A 183 9.15 -8.46 7.94
C ARG A 183 8.57 -7.76 9.17
N ALA A 184 9.23 -7.87 10.32
CA ALA A 184 8.75 -7.30 11.57
C ALA A 184 8.51 -5.78 11.48
N ALA A 185 9.39 -5.03 10.80
CA ALA A 185 9.22 -3.59 10.61
C ALA A 185 7.93 -3.25 9.85
N THR A 186 7.65 -3.94 8.75
CA THR A 186 6.37 -3.81 8.01
C THR A 186 5.19 -4.19 8.89
N ASN A 187 5.27 -5.32 9.61
CA ASN A 187 4.21 -5.79 10.49
C ASN A 187 3.84 -4.80 11.61
N VAL A 188 4.78 -3.97 12.09
CA VAL A 188 4.49 -2.89 13.05
C VAL A 188 3.68 -1.76 12.39
N GLY A 189 3.97 -1.46 11.13
CA GLY A 189 3.34 -0.35 10.39
C GLY A 189 1.98 -0.69 9.77
N MET A 190 1.64 -1.97 9.57
CA MET A 190 0.46 -2.35 8.78
C MET A 190 -0.85 -1.64 9.22
N ASN A 191 -1.09 -1.51 10.52
CA ASN A 191 -2.32 -0.97 11.11
C ASN A 191 -2.09 0.41 11.77
N ALA A 192 -1.06 1.12 11.32
CA ALA A 192 -0.62 2.39 11.87
C ALA A 192 -1.63 3.54 11.71
N PHE A 193 -2.38 3.48 10.62
CA PHE A 193 -3.32 4.51 10.20
C PHE A 193 -4.76 4.04 10.32
N ASP A 194 -5.03 3.06 11.20
CA ASP A 194 -6.39 2.71 11.58
C ASP A 194 -7.14 3.97 12.05
N GLY A 195 -8.31 4.22 11.46
CA GLY A 195 -9.13 5.40 11.75
C GLY A 195 -8.82 6.65 10.91
N PHE A 196 -7.77 6.66 10.09
CA PHE A 196 -7.54 7.75 9.11
C PHE A 196 -8.18 7.43 7.76
N HIS A 197 -8.63 8.48 7.06
CA HIS A 197 -9.07 8.34 5.68
C HIS A 197 -7.86 8.16 4.74
N PRO A 198 -7.91 7.29 3.70
CA PRO A 198 -6.80 7.09 2.77
C PRO A 198 -6.26 8.38 2.14
N LEU A 199 -7.13 9.34 1.82
CA LEU A 199 -6.72 10.63 1.25
C LEU A 199 -5.88 11.46 2.25
N THR A 200 -6.25 11.44 3.53
CA THR A 200 -5.50 12.10 4.62
C THR A 200 -4.10 11.52 4.73
N VAL A 201 -3.99 10.19 4.70
CA VAL A 201 -2.70 9.50 4.71
C VAL A 201 -1.90 9.86 3.45
N ALA A 202 -2.51 9.83 2.26
CA ALA A 202 -1.86 10.24 1.03
C ALA A 202 -1.29 11.67 1.13
N CYS A 203 -2.08 12.62 1.65
CA CYS A 203 -1.63 14.00 1.85
C CYS A 203 -0.45 14.11 2.83
N ALA A 204 -0.43 13.25 3.85
CA ALA A 204 0.59 13.28 4.88
C ALA A 204 1.92 12.68 4.43
N ILE A 205 1.91 11.63 3.59
CA ILE A 205 3.13 10.84 3.30
C ILE A 205 3.51 10.73 1.83
N CYS A 206 2.59 10.87 0.88
CA CYS A 206 2.90 10.67 -0.54
C CYS A 206 3.59 11.90 -1.16
N ASP A 207 4.24 11.66 -2.31
CA ASP A 207 4.69 12.78 -3.13
C ASP A 207 3.48 13.57 -3.70
N PRO A 208 3.63 14.87 -4.00
CA PRO A 208 2.52 15.69 -4.46
C PRO A 208 1.80 15.16 -5.71
N ARG A 209 2.49 14.50 -6.64
CA ARG A 209 1.87 13.99 -7.87
C ARG A 209 1.01 12.78 -7.57
N GLU A 210 1.50 11.87 -6.74
CA GLU A 210 0.72 10.70 -6.31
C GLU A 210 -0.48 11.15 -5.47
N PHE A 211 -0.30 12.12 -4.57
CA PHE A 211 -1.40 12.71 -3.83
C PHE A 211 -2.47 13.32 -4.76
N GLN A 212 -2.07 14.13 -5.75
CA GLN A 212 -2.98 14.73 -6.72
C GLN A 212 -3.84 13.68 -7.44
N LYS A 213 -3.23 12.55 -7.84
CA LYS A 213 -3.95 11.43 -8.46
C LYS A 213 -5.00 10.83 -7.51
N GLN A 214 -4.62 10.56 -6.26
CA GLN A 214 -5.51 9.98 -5.25
C GLN A 214 -6.65 10.94 -4.87
N ALA A 215 -6.35 12.24 -4.72
CA ALA A 215 -7.34 13.28 -4.47
C ALA A 215 -8.34 13.38 -5.60
N ALA A 216 -7.85 13.36 -6.85
CA ALA A 216 -8.69 13.45 -8.02
C ALA A 216 -9.67 12.27 -8.11
N GLU A 217 -9.19 11.05 -7.82
CA GLU A 217 -10.03 9.86 -7.75
C GLU A 217 -11.05 9.95 -6.61
N ALA A 218 -10.61 10.25 -5.39
CA ALA A 218 -11.50 10.33 -4.22
C ALA A 218 -12.64 11.36 -4.40
N ILE A 219 -12.33 12.54 -4.95
CA ILE A 219 -13.33 13.58 -5.23
C ILE A 219 -14.34 13.10 -6.28
N ARG A 220 -13.88 12.54 -7.42
CA ARG A 220 -14.81 12.04 -8.45
C ARG A 220 -15.71 10.93 -7.92
N PHE A 221 -15.18 10.04 -7.08
CA PHE A 221 -15.97 8.99 -6.44
C PHE A 221 -17.04 9.56 -5.51
N ALA A 222 -16.72 10.63 -4.78
CA ALA A 222 -17.67 11.27 -3.87
C ALA A 222 -18.77 12.07 -4.60
N TYR A 223 -18.46 12.63 -5.77
CA TYR A 223 -19.42 13.39 -6.59
C TYR A 223 -20.25 12.50 -7.54
N PHE A 224 -19.68 11.37 -7.99
CA PHE A 224 -20.30 10.45 -8.93
C PHE A 224 -20.28 9.01 -8.38
N PRO A 225 -20.97 8.73 -7.25
CA PRO A 225 -21.02 7.40 -6.66
C PRO A 225 -21.72 6.40 -7.58
N ALA A 226 -21.45 5.10 -7.41
CA ALA A 226 -22.28 4.06 -8.02
C ALA A 226 -23.71 4.14 -7.45
N GLU A 227 -24.70 3.63 -8.19
CA GLU A 227 -26.08 3.53 -7.71
C GLU A 227 -26.18 2.83 -6.35
N ALA A 228 -25.39 1.78 -6.12
CA ALA A 228 -25.35 1.06 -4.85
C ALA A 228 -24.72 1.86 -3.69
N GLU A 229 -23.98 2.93 -3.98
CA GLU A 229 -23.24 3.76 -3.02
C GLU A 229 -23.93 5.11 -2.74
N GLU A 230 -24.94 5.49 -3.53
CA GLU A 230 -25.53 6.83 -3.52
C GLU A 230 -26.27 7.18 -2.21
N ALA A 231 -26.69 6.17 -1.44
CA ALA A 231 -27.38 6.35 -0.16
C ALA A 231 -26.47 6.80 1.00
N ASP A 232 -25.15 6.65 0.89
CA ASP A 232 -24.26 6.59 2.06
C ASP A 232 -23.20 7.69 2.17
N CYS A 233 -23.22 8.72 1.31
CA CYS A 233 -22.22 9.81 1.34
C CYS A 233 -22.83 11.14 1.83
N PRO A 234 -22.71 11.48 3.15
CA PRO A 234 -23.14 12.77 3.68
C PRO A 234 -22.43 13.94 2.99
N ALA A 235 -23.12 15.06 2.82
CA ALA A 235 -22.52 16.29 2.27
C ALA A 235 -21.27 16.73 3.06
N THR A 236 -21.28 16.56 4.39
CA THR A 236 -20.15 16.86 5.27
C THR A 236 -18.89 16.05 4.94
N PHE A 237 -19.04 14.81 4.47
CA PHE A 237 -17.90 13.98 4.06
C PHE A 237 -17.24 14.54 2.79
N ARG A 238 -18.03 15.06 1.84
CA ARG A 238 -17.52 15.73 0.64
C ARG A 238 -16.74 16.99 1.00
N ASP A 239 -17.27 17.81 1.90
CA ASP A 239 -16.60 19.03 2.35
C ASP A 239 -15.23 18.73 2.99
N LEU A 240 -15.13 17.65 3.76
CA LEU A 240 -13.87 17.19 4.36
C LEU A 240 -12.86 16.68 3.32
N LEU A 241 -13.33 15.92 2.31
CA LEU A 241 -12.49 15.50 1.18
C LEU A 241 -11.92 16.70 0.42
N GLU A 242 -12.76 17.70 0.13
CA GLU A 242 -12.35 18.92 -0.53
C GLU A 242 -11.35 19.72 0.30
N ALA A 243 -11.56 19.80 1.62
CA ALA A 243 -10.65 20.48 2.53
C ALA A 243 -9.25 19.85 2.48
N VAL A 244 -9.17 18.51 2.55
CA VAL A 244 -7.87 17.81 2.44
C VAL A 244 -7.25 17.95 1.04
N ALA A 245 -8.06 17.88 -0.01
CA ALA A 245 -7.58 18.10 -1.38
C ALA A 245 -6.97 19.48 -1.56
N ARG A 246 -7.66 20.54 -1.11
CA ARG A 246 -7.17 21.93 -1.15
C ARG A 246 -5.90 22.09 -0.31
N LEU A 247 -5.82 21.45 0.87
CA LEU A 247 -4.62 21.47 1.70
C LEU A 247 -3.38 20.93 0.97
N GLY A 248 -3.55 19.89 0.16
CA GLY A 248 -2.48 19.35 -0.68
C GLY A 248 -2.36 19.98 -2.07
N GLY A 249 -3.02 21.12 -2.32
CA GLY A 249 -2.90 21.91 -3.54
C GLY A 249 -3.69 21.38 -4.75
N VAL A 250 -4.78 20.66 -4.50
CA VAL A 250 -5.72 20.20 -5.54
C VAL A 250 -7.00 21.02 -5.44
N ASP A 251 -7.39 21.67 -6.54
CA ASP A 251 -8.71 22.30 -6.65
C ASP A 251 -9.76 21.24 -7.05
N PRO A 252 -10.79 20.98 -6.22
CA PRO A 252 -11.87 20.07 -6.58
C PRO A 252 -12.59 20.44 -7.88
N ALA A 253 -12.71 21.74 -8.18
CA ALA A 253 -13.38 22.19 -9.40
C ALA A 253 -12.61 21.74 -10.65
N ASP A 254 -11.28 21.78 -10.63
CA ASP A 254 -10.43 21.33 -11.73
C ASP A 254 -10.49 19.82 -11.93
N VAL A 255 -10.60 19.06 -10.84
CA VAL A 255 -10.71 17.59 -10.87
C VAL A 255 -12.01 17.09 -11.52
N LEU A 256 -13.09 17.86 -11.36
CA LEU A 256 -14.42 17.53 -11.88
C LEU A 256 -14.60 17.95 -13.34
N LYS A 257 -13.67 18.72 -13.91
CA LYS A 257 -13.67 19.07 -15.33
C LYS A 257 -13.47 17.82 -16.19
N GLN A 258 -14.02 17.91 -17.38
CA GLN A 258 -13.78 16.95 -18.46
C GLN A 258 -12.27 16.80 -18.74
N PRO A 259 -11.77 15.56 -18.91
CA PRO A 259 -10.39 15.34 -19.33
C PRO A 259 -10.19 15.84 -20.76
N MET A 260 -8.94 16.04 -21.17
CA MET A 260 -8.62 16.30 -22.57
C MET A 260 -9.01 15.08 -23.41
N ALA A 261 -9.86 15.28 -24.42
CA ALA A 261 -10.32 14.22 -25.32
C ALA A 261 -9.14 13.62 -26.11
N ASP A 262 -9.06 12.29 -26.13
CA ASP A 262 -8.25 11.59 -27.11
C ASP A 262 -8.87 11.81 -28.51
N PRO A 263 -8.08 11.80 -29.61
CA PRO A 263 -8.58 12.17 -30.95
C PRO A 263 -9.81 11.41 -31.42
N ASP A 264 -9.98 10.16 -30.96
CA ASP A 264 -11.08 9.27 -31.36
C ASP A 264 -12.13 9.11 -30.24
N ALA A 265 -11.99 9.81 -29.11
CA ALA A 265 -12.89 9.68 -27.99
C ALA A 265 -14.19 10.46 -28.22
N LEU A 266 -15.32 9.74 -28.19
CA LEU A 266 -16.67 10.30 -28.35
C LEU A 266 -17.32 10.59 -27.00
N ALA A 267 -16.98 9.82 -25.97
CA ALA A 267 -17.54 9.97 -24.63
C ALA A 267 -16.53 9.66 -23.53
N TRP A 268 -16.81 10.11 -22.31
CA TRP A 268 -15.99 9.88 -21.12
C TRP A 268 -16.81 9.60 -19.86
N CYS A 269 -16.20 8.93 -18.89
CA CYS A 269 -16.81 8.62 -17.60
C CYS A 269 -16.44 9.67 -16.54
N ARG A 270 -17.44 10.32 -15.94
CA ARG A 270 -17.23 11.32 -14.86
C ARG A 270 -16.58 10.78 -13.59
N ARG A 271 -16.67 9.47 -13.35
CA ARG A 271 -16.13 8.82 -12.14
C ARG A 271 -14.65 8.45 -12.29
N CYS A 272 -14.29 7.70 -13.34
CA CYS A 272 -12.94 7.19 -13.53
C CYS A 272 -12.12 7.95 -14.59
N ASN A 273 -12.72 8.89 -15.31
CA ASN A 273 -12.16 9.57 -16.49
C ASN A 273 -11.76 8.62 -17.64
N GLY A 274 -12.29 7.39 -17.67
CA GLY A 274 -12.14 6.51 -18.82
C GLY A 274 -12.83 7.12 -20.05
N GLN A 275 -12.13 7.13 -21.18
CA GLN A 275 -12.64 7.60 -22.47
C GLN A 275 -13.06 6.40 -23.34
N SER A 276 -14.07 6.59 -24.19
CA SER A 276 -14.52 5.58 -25.15
C SER A 276 -14.67 6.16 -26.55
N THR A 277 -14.35 5.33 -27.55
CA THR A 277 -14.59 5.59 -28.97
C THR A 277 -16.01 5.22 -29.40
N THR A 278 -16.84 4.71 -28.47
CA THR A 278 -18.24 4.33 -28.69
C THR A 278 -19.14 5.08 -27.71
N HIS A 279 -20.38 5.35 -28.13
CA HIS A 279 -21.43 5.87 -27.25
C HIS A 279 -22.01 4.76 -26.38
N ASP A 280 -21.16 4.05 -25.64
CA ASP A 280 -21.61 3.00 -24.74
C ASP A 280 -22.38 3.63 -23.58
N GLU A 281 -23.52 3.04 -23.25
CA GLU A 281 -24.34 3.50 -22.13
C GLU A 281 -23.66 3.26 -20.78
N THR A 282 -22.59 2.45 -20.68
CA THR A 282 -21.92 2.16 -19.40
C THR A 282 -20.41 2.16 -19.53
N CYS A 283 -19.72 2.70 -18.52
CA CYS A 283 -18.27 2.69 -18.50
C CYS A 283 -17.71 1.28 -18.26
N PRO A 284 -16.84 0.74 -19.14
CA PRO A 284 -16.26 -0.59 -18.95
C PRO A 284 -15.27 -0.68 -17.79
N ASN A 285 -14.73 0.45 -17.33
CA ASN A 285 -13.71 0.49 -16.28
C ASN A 285 -14.31 0.45 -14.87
N CYS A 286 -15.39 1.20 -14.62
CA CYS A 286 -15.98 1.32 -13.29
C CYS A 286 -17.41 0.79 -13.19
N GLY A 287 -18.02 0.38 -14.31
CA GLY A 287 -19.34 -0.27 -14.37
C GLY A 287 -20.52 0.54 -13.86
N SER A 288 -20.34 1.82 -13.51
CA SER A 288 -21.22 2.48 -12.52
C SER A 288 -22.05 3.66 -13.01
N ARG A 289 -21.83 4.23 -14.22
CA ARG A 289 -22.69 5.29 -14.79
C ARG A 289 -22.61 5.36 -16.32
N HIS A 290 -23.58 6.08 -16.89
CA HIS A 290 -23.60 6.55 -18.27
C HIS A 290 -22.37 7.38 -18.63
N MET A 291 -21.79 7.06 -19.79
CA MET A 291 -20.77 7.87 -20.41
C MET A 291 -21.39 9.20 -20.86
N VAL A 292 -20.62 10.28 -20.76
CA VAL A 292 -21.05 11.62 -21.17
C VAL A 292 -20.27 11.99 -22.42
N GLU A 293 -20.96 12.52 -23.42
CA GLU A 293 -20.33 12.96 -24.66
C GLU A 293 -19.34 14.10 -24.41
N PHE A 294 -18.35 14.22 -25.30
CA PHE A 294 -17.47 15.37 -25.26
C PHE A 294 -18.22 16.65 -25.65
N GLU A 295 -18.04 17.73 -24.88
CA GLU A 295 -18.55 19.02 -25.30
C GLU A 295 -17.75 19.42 -26.54
N THR A 296 -18.42 19.52 -27.69
CA THR A 296 -17.73 19.98 -28.89
C THR A 296 -17.43 21.47 -28.73
N PRO A 297 -16.24 21.95 -29.13
CA PRO A 297 -15.88 23.37 -28.98
C PRO A 297 -16.91 24.35 -29.58
N ASP A 298 -17.70 23.89 -30.56
CA ASP A 298 -18.72 24.66 -31.26
C ASP A 298 -20.05 24.83 -30.46
N ASP A 299 -20.27 24.05 -29.40
CA ASP A 299 -21.51 24.15 -28.58
C ASP A 299 -21.43 25.22 -27.48
N THR A 300 -20.28 25.87 -27.28
CA THR A 300 -20.21 27.04 -26.40
C THR A 300 -21.04 28.18 -27.02
N PRO A 301 -22.18 28.60 -26.44
CA PRO A 301 -22.93 29.71 -27.01
C PRO A 301 -22.03 30.95 -26.96
N VAL A 302 -21.67 31.48 -28.13
CA VAL A 302 -20.86 32.70 -28.31
C VAL A 302 -21.53 33.96 -27.69
N GLY A 303 -22.69 33.80 -27.04
CA GLY A 303 -23.57 34.88 -26.60
C GLY A 303 -23.30 35.52 -25.23
N ASP A 304 -22.62 34.86 -24.28
CA ASP A 304 -22.69 35.31 -22.87
C ASP A 304 -21.36 35.70 -22.18
N LEU A 305 -20.22 35.71 -22.89
CA LEU A 305 -18.94 36.19 -22.32
C LEU A 305 -18.69 37.70 -22.47
N ALA A 306 -19.68 38.49 -22.92
CA ALA A 306 -19.54 39.94 -23.08
C ALA A 306 -19.97 40.76 -21.84
N LYS A 307 -20.27 40.13 -20.69
CA LYS A 307 -20.65 40.85 -19.45
C LYS A 307 -20.11 40.17 -18.18
N ALA A 308 -18.80 40.27 -17.96
CA ALA A 308 -18.20 40.22 -16.62
C ALA A 308 -16.90 41.03 -16.62
#